data_AF-A0A842SH44-F1
#
_entry.id   AF-A0A842SH44-F1
#
_cell.length_a   1.000
_cell.length_b   1.000
_cell.length_c   1.000
_cell.angle_alpha   90.00
_cell.angle_beta   90.00
_cell.angle_gamma   90.00
#
_symmetry.space_group_name_H-M   'P 1'
#
loop_
_entity.id
_entity.type
_entity.pdbx_description
1 polymer ?
#
loop_
_entity_poly.entity_id
_entity_poly.type
_entity_poly.pdbx_seq_one_letter_code
_entity_poly.pdbx_strand_id
1 'polypeptide(L)'
;MNIDLELREILENILNDAHNTKNLGTKYDTWQRLEKHNSLKSFKDFVIGDINGQLRCGYSTYNGKKESDLEKEENKFLDETLIQRVYGIEPVIDEFIEKNNKK
;
A
#
# COMPACT_ATOMS: atom_id res chain seq x y z
N MET A 1 -6.31 17.25 -11.06
CA MET A 1 -7.58 16.60 -10.67
C MET A 1 -8.03 17.19 -9.35
N ASN A 2 -9.31 17.54 -9.20
CA ASN A 2 -9.83 18.06 -7.93
C ASN A 2 -10.44 16.87 -7.19
N ILE A 3 -9.82 16.44 -6.10
CA ILE A 3 -10.39 15.42 -5.21
C ILE A 3 -11.16 16.13 -4.11
N ASP A 4 -12.33 15.61 -3.76
CA ASP A 4 -13.05 16.10 -2.58
C ASP A 4 -12.41 15.57 -1.28
N LEU A 5 -12.95 16.05 -0.16
CA LEU A 5 -12.45 15.71 1.18
C LEU A 5 -12.64 14.22 1.50
N GLU A 6 -13.74 13.62 1.08
CA GLU A 6 -14.08 12.23 1.42
C GLU A 6 -13.13 11.25 0.74
N LEU A 7 -12.88 11.43 -0.55
CA LEU A 7 -11.89 10.64 -1.27
C LEU A 7 -10.50 10.80 -0.65
N ARG A 8 -10.15 12.03 -0.25
CA ARG A 8 -8.87 12.27 0.41
C ARG A 8 -8.74 11.51 1.72
N GLU A 9 -9.77 11.51 2.56
CA GLU A 9 -9.77 10.78 3.84
C GLU A 9 -9.65 9.26 3.61
N ILE A 10 -10.32 8.70 2.61
CA ILE A 10 -10.19 7.28 2.24
C ILE A 10 -8.74 6.94 1.90
N LEU A 11 -8.11 7.72 1.04
CA LEU A 11 -6.72 7.49 0.62
C LEU A 11 -5.74 7.69 1.78
N GLU A 12 -5.96 8.69 2.64
CA GLU A 12 -5.13 8.94 3.83
C GLU A 12 -5.24 7.80 4.86
N ASN A 13 -6.44 7.22 5.06
CA ASN A 13 -6.62 6.08 5.96
C ASN A 13 -5.86 4.84 5.51
N ILE A 14 -5.89 4.53 4.21
CA ILE A 14 -5.10 3.42 3.62
C ILE A 14 -3.60 3.61 3.91
N LEU A 15 -3.10 4.84 3.74
CA LEU A 15 -1.70 5.15 3.98
C LEU A 15 -1.33 5.09 5.47
N ASN A 16 -2.19 5.58 6.35
CA ASN A 16 -1.99 5.51 7.80
C ASN A 16 -1.97 4.06 8.31
N ASP A 17 -2.84 3.22 7.77
CA ASP A 17 -2.88 1.79 8.11
C ASP A 17 -1.59 1.06 7.73
N ALA A 18 -0.90 1.52 6.70
CA ALA A 18 0.38 0.95 6.30
C ALA A 18 1.53 1.29 7.28
N HIS A 19 1.42 2.40 8.03
CA HIS A 19 2.36 2.76 9.10
C HIS A 19 2.09 1.98 10.41
N ASN A 20 0.95 1.29 10.50
CA ASN A 20 0.57 0.55 11.68
C ASN A 20 1.39 -0.74 11.81
N THR A 21 2.21 -0.83 12.86
CA THR A 21 3.10 -1.98 13.11
C THR A 21 2.36 -3.30 13.31
N LYS A 22 1.11 -3.27 13.82
CA LYS A 22 0.25 -4.47 13.92
C LYS A 22 -0.17 -4.98 12.54
N ASN A 23 -0.50 -4.06 11.63
CA ASN A 23 -0.81 -4.40 10.25
C ASN A 23 0.43 -4.93 9.53
N LEU A 24 1.60 -4.30 9.73
CA LEU A 24 2.88 -4.80 9.23
C LEU A 24 3.18 -6.21 9.77
N GLY A 25 2.89 -6.49 11.05
CA GLY A 25 2.99 -7.83 11.63
C GLY A 25 2.15 -8.88 10.88
N THR A 26 0.86 -8.60 10.69
CA THR A 26 -0.05 -9.49 9.95
C THR A 26 0.43 -9.71 8.50
N LYS A 27 0.89 -8.64 7.85
CA LYS A 27 1.44 -8.71 6.48
C LYS A 27 2.73 -9.51 6.44
N TYR A 28 3.60 -9.38 7.43
CA TYR A 28 4.85 -10.11 7.52
C TYR A 28 4.62 -11.62 7.68
N ASP A 29 3.71 -12.01 8.57
CA ASP A 29 3.32 -13.42 8.73
C ASP A 29 2.75 -13.99 7.42
N THR A 30 1.95 -13.20 6.71
CA THR A 30 1.37 -13.58 5.41
C THR A 30 2.46 -13.73 4.36
N TRP A 31 3.36 -12.75 4.25
CA TRP A 31 4.48 -12.77 3.32
C TRP A 31 5.39 -13.97 3.58
N GLN A 32 5.79 -14.23 4.82
CA GLN A 32 6.62 -15.39 5.18
C GLN A 32 5.98 -16.73 4.82
N ARG A 33 4.65 -16.85 4.92
CA ARG A 33 3.93 -18.05 4.48
C ARG A 33 3.97 -18.18 2.97
N LEU A 34 3.74 -17.09 2.24
CA LEU A 34 3.69 -17.11 0.79
C LEU A 34 5.08 -17.25 0.15
N GLU A 35 6.14 -16.69 0.76
CA GLU A 35 7.53 -16.77 0.28
C GLU A 35 8.03 -18.21 0.28
N LYS A 36 7.60 -19.02 1.25
CA LYS A 36 7.93 -20.46 1.30
C LYS A 36 7.36 -21.24 0.11
N HIS A 37 6.38 -20.68 -0.60
CA HIS A 37 5.69 -21.35 -1.70
C HIS A 37 5.96 -20.72 -3.08
N ASN A 38 6.57 -19.53 -3.14
CA ASN A 38 6.78 -18.77 -4.37
C ASN A 38 8.09 -17.98 -4.29
N SER A 39 8.73 -17.69 -5.43
CA SER A 39 9.86 -16.73 -5.53
C SER A 39 9.37 -15.29 -5.35
N LEU A 40 8.78 -14.99 -4.19
CA LEU A 40 8.21 -13.68 -3.93
C LEU A 40 9.29 -12.62 -3.80
N LYS A 41 8.89 -11.41 -4.19
CA LYS A 41 9.64 -10.18 -3.97
C LYS A 41 9.79 -9.91 -2.47
N SER A 42 10.69 -8.98 -2.13
CA SER A 42 10.99 -8.60 -0.74
C SER A 42 9.74 -8.22 0.05
N PHE A 43 9.78 -8.31 1.39
CA PHE A 43 8.66 -7.85 2.22
C PHE A 43 8.27 -6.39 1.93
N LYS A 44 9.25 -5.55 1.62
CA LYS A 44 9.03 -4.15 1.20
C LYS A 44 8.18 -4.07 -0.08
N ASP A 45 8.53 -4.84 -1.11
CA ASP A 45 7.75 -4.90 -2.36
C ASP A 45 6.32 -5.42 -2.12
N PHE A 46 6.17 -6.39 -1.22
CA PHE A 46 4.86 -6.92 -0.85
C PHE A 46 3.97 -5.84 -0.22
N VAL A 47 4.51 -5.05 0.71
CA VAL A 47 3.78 -3.95 1.36
C VAL A 47 3.44 -2.85 0.36
N ILE A 48 4.39 -2.42 -0.48
CA ILE A 48 4.15 -1.37 -1.50
C ILE A 48 3.09 -1.82 -2.51
N GLY A 49 3.15 -3.09 -2.95
CA GLY A 49 2.17 -3.65 -3.88
C GLY A 49 0.76 -3.70 -3.28
N ASP A 50 0.64 -4.06 -2.00
CA ASP A 50 -0.63 -4.05 -1.29
C ASP A 50 -1.20 -2.63 -1.14
N ILE A 51 -0.39 -1.64 -0.75
CA ILE A 51 -0.82 -0.23 -0.67
C ILE A 51 -1.32 0.25 -2.03
N ASN A 52 -0.58 -0.05 -3.11
CA ASN A 52 -0.99 0.30 -4.46
C ASN A 52 -2.36 -0.30 -4.82
N GLY A 53 -2.57 -1.57 -4.51
CA GLY A 53 -3.86 -2.24 -4.70
C GLY A 53 -4.98 -1.58 -3.90
N GLN A 54 -4.75 -1.28 -2.63
CA GLN A 54 -5.74 -0.63 -1.78
C GLN A 54 -6.09 0.79 -2.26
N LEU A 55 -5.10 1.60 -2.68
CA LEU A 55 -5.35 2.93 -3.24
C LEU A 55 -6.22 2.87 -4.49
N ARG A 56 -5.93 1.93 -5.40
CA ARG A 56 -6.70 1.73 -6.65
C ARG A 56 -8.11 1.24 -6.35
N CYS A 57 -8.26 0.30 -5.43
CA CYS A 57 -9.56 -0.21 -5.00
C CYS A 57 -10.40 0.89 -4.32
N GLY A 58 -9.80 1.65 -3.38
CA GLY A 58 -10.48 2.75 -2.68
C GLY A 58 -10.93 3.85 -3.63
N TYR A 59 -10.05 4.28 -4.55
CA TYR A 59 -10.38 5.28 -5.55
C TYR A 59 -11.47 4.79 -6.52
N SER A 60 -11.34 3.58 -7.06
CA SER A 60 -12.32 3.04 -8.02
C SER A 60 -13.68 2.83 -7.37
N THR A 61 -13.72 2.31 -6.14
CA THR A 61 -14.96 2.13 -5.36
C THR A 61 -15.66 3.46 -5.12
N TYR A 62 -14.93 4.48 -4.67
CA TYR A 62 -15.49 5.81 -4.42
C TYR A 62 -16.12 6.40 -5.68
N ASN A 63 -15.45 6.25 -6.83
CA ASN A 63 -15.93 6.77 -8.11
C ASN A 63 -16.93 5.84 -8.83
N GLY A 64 -17.34 4.72 -8.21
CA GLY A 64 -18.26 3.75 -8.83
C GLY A 64 -17.70 3.07 -10.09
N LYS A 65 -16.37 2.94 -10.19
CA LYS A 65 -15.64 2.34 -11.32
C LYS A 65 -15.04 0.99 -10.95
N LYS A 66 -14.68 0.18 -11.96
CA LYS A 66 -13.73 -0.92 -11.76
C LYS A 66 -12.31 -0.38 -11.89
N GLU A 67 -11.34 -1.04 -11.25
CA GLU A 67 -9.92 -0.69 -11.41
C GLU A 67 -9.44 -0.75 -12.87
N SER A 68 -9.99 -1.68 -13.66
CA SER A 68 -9.70 -1.80 -15.10
C SER A 68 -10.14 -0.61 -15.93
N ASP A 69 -11.07 0.18 -15.40
CA ASP A 69 -11.75 1.26 -16.11
C ASP A 69 -11.14 2.64 -15.74
N LEU A 70 -10.07 2.65 -14.93
CA LEU A 70 -9.36 3.87 -14.57
C LEU A 70 -8.65 4.45 -15.79
N GLU A 71 -8.87 5.74 -16.03
CA GLU A 71 -8.24 6.50 -17.10
C GLU A 71 -6.77 6.78 -16.80
N LYS A 72 -6.02 7.21 -17.82
CA LYS A 72 -4.57 7.43 -17.71
C LYS A 72 -4.23 8.47 -16.64
N GLU A 73 -5.03 9.52 -16.56
CA GLU A 73 -4.89 10.63 -15.61
C GLU A 73 -5.17 10.17 -14.17
N GLU A 74 -6.14 9.30 -13.96
CA GLU A 74 -6.48 8.71 -12.65
C GLU A 74 -5.35 7.78 -12.19
N ASN A 75 -4.87 6.91 -13.09
CA ASN A 75 -3.70 6.07 -12.83
C ASN A 75 -2.47 6.89 -12.45
N LYS A 76 -2.20 7.96 -13.21
CA LYS A 76 -1.07 8.85 -12.93
C LYS A 76 -1.18 9.51 -11.55
N PHE A 77 -2.37 9.98 -11.17
CA PHE A 77 -2.61 10.53 -9.84
C PHE A 77 -2.35 9.51 -8.73
N LEU A 78 -2.81 8.27 -8.89
CA LEU A 78 -2.61 7.20 -7.92
C LEU A 78 -1.13 6.81 -7.80
N ASP A 79 -0.40 6.76 -8.92
CA ASP A 79 1.03 6.49 -8.93
C ASP A 79 1.82 7.61 -8.24
N GLU A 80 1.50 8.88 -8.51
CA GLU A 80 2.11 10.03 -7.83
C GLU A 80 1.81 10.01 -6.32
N THR A 81 0.58 9.67 -5.94
CA THR A 81 0.16 9.53 -4.54
C THR A 81 0.94 8.42 -3.83
N LEU A 82 1.09 7.27 -4.48
CA LEU A 82 1.90 6.17 -3.97
C LEU A 82 3.36 6.61 -3.80
N ILE A 83 3.99 7.16 -4.84
CA ILE A 83 5.41 7.55 -4.83
C ILE A 83 5.69 8.56 -3.70
N GLN A 84 4.88 9.61 -3.57
CA GLN A 84 5.08 10.63 -2.54
C GLN A 84 5.04 10.07 -1.11
N ARG A 85 4.39 8.92 -0.91
CA ARG A 85 4.13 8.36 0.41
C ARG A 85 4.97 7.12 0.69
N VAL A 86 5.40 6.39 -0.34
CA VAL A 86 6.35 5.29 -0.23
C VAL A 86 7.67 5.75 0.40
N TYR A 87 8.17 6.94 0.06
CA TYR A 87 9.37 7.48 0.72
C TYR A 87 9.22 7.62 2.24
N GLY A 88 8.01 7.87 2.74
CA GLY A 88 7.75 7.98 4.18
C GLY A 88 7.64 6.62 4.88
N ILE A 89 7.18 5.58 4.17
CA ILE A 89 6.92 4.27 4.77
C ILE A 89 8.12 3.32 4.72
N GLU A 90 9.02 3.48 3.75
CA GLU A 90 10.20 2.63 3.63
C GLU A 90 11.02 2.54 4.93
N PRO A 91 11.35 3.64 5.63
CA PRO A 91 12.06 3.57 6.91
C PRO A 91 11.28 2.79 7.99
N VAL A 92 9.95 2.90 8.01
CA VAL A 92 9.09 2.18 8.97
C VAL A 92 9.12 0.68 8.69
N ILE A 93 9.08 0.28 7.42
CA ILE A 93 9.21 -1.12 7.00
C ILE A 93 10.60 -1.64 7.38
N ASP A 94 11.66 -0.89 7.10
CA ASP A 94 13.03 -1.31 7.38
C ASP A 94 13.25 -1.49 8.90
N GLU A 95 12.80 -0.54 9.73
CA GLU A 95 12.85 -0.66 11.19
C GLU A 95 12.05 -1.88 11.69
N PHE A 96 10.88 -2.13 11.10
CA PHE A 96 10.08 -3.31 11.42
C PHE A 96 10.81 -4.62 11.07
N ILE A 97 11.41 -4.72 9.88
CA ILE A 97 12.19 -5.89 9.45
C ILE A 97 13.37 -6.11 10.39
N GLU A 98 14.13 -5.07 10.72
CA GLU A 98 15.28 -5.17 11.61
C GLU A 98 14.92 -5.70 13.00
N LYS A 99 13.77 -5.29 13.56
CA LYS A 99 13.28 -5.77 14.85
C LYS A 99 12.86 -7.24 14.81
N ASN A 100 12.31 -7.70 13.69
CA ASN A 100 11.79 -9.07 13.56
C ASN A 100 12.85 -10.08 13.10
N ASN A 101 13.90 -9.65 12.40
CA ASN A 101 15.04 -10.51 12.02
C ASN A 101 16.05 -10.72 13.15
N LYS A 102 15.99 -9.92 14.23
CA LYS A 102 16.82 -10.07 15.44
C LYS A 102 16.23 -11.02 16.48
N LYS A 103 15.07 -11.62 16.21
CA LYS A 103 14.42 -12.64 17.04
C LYS A 103 14.65 -14.02 16.44
#